data_AF-A0AAV8ZL01-F1
#
_entry.id   AF-A0AAV8ZL01-F1
#
_cell.length_a   1.000
_cell.length_b   1.000
_cell.length_c   1.000
_cell.angle_alpha   90.00
_cell.angle_beta   90.00
_cell.angle_gamma   90.00
#
_symmetry.space_group_name_H-M   'P 1'
#
loop_
_entity.id
_entity.type
_entity.pdbx_description
1 polymer ?
#
loop_
_entity_poly.entity_id
_entity_poly.type
_entity_poly.pdbx_seq_one_letter_code
_entity_poly.pdbx_strand_id
1 'polypeptide(L)'
;MAANVRYLDPKSLLAGARSHKLWLNVCRGDPVLRKRLQVAAKEEENYLHNMIVNPRMLSSVSRQFPSKEYGINVNFATGRAVL
;
A
#
# COMPACT_ATOMS: atom_id res chain seq x y z
N MET A 1 -20.87 10.74 -22.30
CA MET A 1 -20.51 10.53 -20.88
C MET A 1 -19.20 9.73 -20.64
N ALA A 2 -18.45 9.27 -21.66
CA ALA A 2 -17.34 8.32 -21.45
C ALA A 2 -15.91 8.92 -21.44
N ALA A 3 -15.72 10.22 -21.68
CA ALA A 3 -14.38 10.80 -21.88
C ALA A 3 -13.49 10.77 -20.63
N ASN A 4 -14.07 10.87 -19.42
CA ASN A 4 -13.28 10.99 -18.20
C ASN A 4 -12.78 9.64 -17.64
N VAL A 5 -13.42 8.52 -18.03
CA VAL A 5 -13.12 7.20 -17.46
C VAL A 5 -11.74 6.68 -17.91
N ARG A 6 -11.25 7.15 -19.06
CA ARG A 6 -9.93 6.79 -19.59
C ARG A 6 -8.76 7.38 -18.79
N TYR A 7 -9.00 8.40 -17.97
CA TYR A 7 -7.98 9.05 -17.16
C TYR A 7 -7.86 8.49 -15.75
N LEU A 8 -8.76 7.59 -15.34
CA LEU A 8 -8.65 6.89 -14.06
C LEU A 8 -7.37 6.05 -14.04
N ASP A 9 -6.71 6.06 -12.89
CA ASP A 9 -5.65 5.12 -12.61
C ASP A 9 -6.23 3.69 -12.60
N PRO A 10 -5.41 2.66 -12.91
CA PRO A 10 -5.89 1.29 -13.06
C PRO A 10 -6.58 0.74 -11.81
N LYS A 11 -6.16 1.16 -10.60
CA LYS A 11 -6.74 0.70 -9.34
C LYS A 11 -8.12 1.31 -9.09
N SER A 12 -8.25 2.62 -9.28
CA SER A 12 -9.55 3.30 -9.18
C SER A 12 -10.53 2.83 -10.25
N LEU A 13 -10.04 2.53 -11.46
CA LEU A 13 -10.85 1.94 -12.52
C LEU A 13 -11.39 0.55 -12.12
N LEU A 14 -10.54 -0.30 -11.55
CA LEU A 14 -10.92 -1.63 -11.06
C LEU A 14 -11.93 -1.55 -9.90
N ALA A 15 -11.70 -0.62 -8.96
CA ALA A 15 -12.62 -0.36 -7.85
C ALA A 15 -14.01 0.08 -8.33
N GLY A 16 -14.06 1.03 -9.28
CA GLY A 16 -15.32 1.48 -9.89
C GLY A 16 -16.04 0.37 -10.66
N ALA A 17 -15.30 -0.50 -11.34
CA ALA A 17 -15.89 -1.64 -12.05
C ALA A 17 -16.49 -2.70 -11.11
N ARG A 18 -15.94 -2.86 -9.89
CA ARG A 18 -16.47 -3.75 -8.86
C ARG A 18 -17.63 -3.14 -8.08
N SER A 19 -17.68 -1.81 -7.97
CA SER A 19 -18.72 -1.13 -7.18
C SER A 19 -20.09 -1.13 -7.85
N HIS A 20 -20.17 -1.04 -9.18
CA HIS A 20 -21.46 -0.92 -9.87
C HIS A 20 -21.53 -1.65 -11.22
N LYS A 21 -22.61 -2.40 -11.45
CA LYS A 21 -22.83 -3.21 -12.68
C LYS A 21 -22.86 -2.37 -13.96
N LEU A 22 -23.46 -1.18 -13.93
CA LEU A 22 -23.45 -0.27 -15.10
C LEU A 22 -22.03 0.20 -15.44
N TRP A 23 -21.19 0.43 -14.43
CA TRP A 23 -19.82 0.84 -14.63
C TRP A 23 -18.99 -0.27 -15.27
N LEU A 24 -19.21 -1.51 -14.82
CA LEU A 24 -18.62 -2.70 -15.42
C LEU A 24 -19.00 -2.83 -16.91
N ASN A 25 -20.28 -2.59 -17.24
CA ASN A 25 -20.75 -2.65 -18.64
C ASN A 25 -20.09 -1.57 -19.51
N VAL A 26 -19.93 -0.34 -19.00
CA VAL A 26 -19.20 0.73 -19.69
C VAL A 26 -17.74 0.33 -19.94
N CYS A 27 -17.07 -0.22 -18.93
CA CYS A 27 -15.69 -0.66 -19.06
C CYS A 27 -15.52 -1.85 -20.01
N ARG A 28 -16.52 -2.73 -20.11
CA ARG A 28 -16.52 -3.87 -21.04
C ARG A 28 -16.82 -3.45 -22.48
N GLY A 29 -17.62 -2.40 -22.68
CA GLY A 29 -17.96 -1.86 -23.99
C GLY A 29 -16.80 -1.14 -24.69
N ASP A 30 -15.85 -0.58 -23.92
CA ASP A 30 -14.63 0.02 -24.47
C ASP A 30 -13.46 -0.99 -24.44
N PRO A 31 -12.88 -1.37 -25.60
CA PRO A 31 -11.80 -2.35 -25.65
C PRO A 31 -10.53 -1.91 -24.93
N VAL A 32 -10.26 -0.60 -24.83
CA VAL A 32 -9.11 -0.06 -24.10
C VAL A 32 -9.33 -0.21 -22.61
N LEU A 33 -10.50 0.20 -22.12
CA LEU A 33 -10.85 0.06 -20.70
C LEU A 33 -10.88 -1.42 -20.30
N ARG A 34 -11.44 -2.29 -21.14
CA ARG A 34 -11.48 -3.74 -20.92
C ARG A 34 -10.08 -4.33 -20.72
N LYS A 35 -9.11 -3.97 -21.59
CA LYS A 35 -7.72 -4.42 -21.44
C LYS A 35 -7.10 -3.90 -20.14
N ARG A 36 -7.27 -2.62 -19.81
CA ARG A 36 -6.69 -2.03 -18.58
C ARG A 36 -7.27 -2.68 -17.33
N LEU A 37 -8.56 -3.00 -17.34
CA LEU A 37 -9.24 -3.66 -16.23
C LEU A 37 -8.75 -5.10 -16.02
N GLN A 38 -8.51 -5.84 -17.11
CA GLN A 38 -7.90 -7.17 -17.05
C GLN A 38 -6.47 -7.14 -16.51
N VAL A 39 -5.66 -6.18 -16.95
CA VAL A 39 -4.29 -6.00 -16.45
C VAL A 39 -4.30 -5.66 -14.96
N ALA A 40 -5.11 -4.69 -14.54
CA ALA A 40 -5.24 -4.29 -13.14
C ALA A 40 -5.70 -5.45 -12.24
N ALA A 41 -6.67 -6.25 -12.71
CA ALA A 41 -7.14 -7.42 -11.99
C ALA A 41 -6.03 -8.48 -11.81
N LYS A 42 -5.24 -8.71 -12.87
CA LYS A 42 -4.12 -9.67 -12.84
C LYS A 42 -2.97 -9.19 -11.94
N GLU A 43 -2.67 -7.89 -11.95
CA GLU A 43 -1.67 -7.31 -11.05
C GLU A 43 -2.08 -7.44 -9.59
N GLU A 44 -3.35 -7.20 -9.26
CA GLU A 44 -3.87 -7.39 -7.91
C GLU A 44 -3.84 -8.86 -7.48
N GLU A 45 -4.25 -9.77 -8.36
CA GLU A 45 -4.16 -11.22 -8.12
C GLU A 45 -2.71 -11.65 -7.85
N ASN A 46 -1.77 -11.21 -8.67
CA ASN A 46 -0.34 -11.48 -8.47
C ASN A 46 0.16 -10.89 -7.14
N TYR A 47 -0.29 -9.68 -6.77
CA TYR A 47 0.06 -9.05 -5.51
C TYR A 47 -0.45 -9.87 -4.31
N LEU A 48 -1.71 -10.28 -4.34
CA LEU A 48 -2.32 -11.11 -3.30
C LEU A 48 -1.64 -12.48 -3.21
N HIS A 49 -1.37 -13.11 -4.35
CA HIS A 49 -0.63 -14.37 -4.40
C HIS A 49 0.77 -14.22 -3.79
N ASN A 50 1.51 -13.18 -4.16
CA ASN A 50 2.84 -12.91 -3.61
C ASN A 50 2.80 -12.61 -2.11
N MET A 51 1.74 -11.96 -1.64
CA MET A 51 1.53 -11.71 -0.21
C MET A 51 1.30 -13.01 0.57
N ILE A 52 0.59 -13.98 -0.01
CA ILE A 52 0.37 -15.30 0.59
C ILE A 52 1.66 -16.12 0.59
N VAL A 53 2.39 -16.13 -0.52
CA VAL A 53 3.64 -16.92 -0.67
C VAL A 53 4.77 -16.34 0.18
N ASN A 54 4.82 -15.03 0.39
CA ASN A 54 5.87 -14.36 1.15
C ASN A 54 5.32 -13.78 2.47
N PRO A 55 5.33 -14.54 3.57
CA PRO A 55 4.77 -14.08 4.85
C PRO A 55 5.46 -12.83 5.44
N ARG A 56 6.68 -12.51 4.99
CA ARG A 56 7.37 -11.25 5.31
C ARG A 56 6.63 -10.01 4.80
N MET A 57 5.81 -10.13 3.76
CA MET A 57 5.01 -9.03 3.23
C MET A 57 3.75 -8.76 4.07
N LEU A 58 3.29 -9.75 4.86
CA LEU A 58 2.09 -9.63 5.70
C LEU A 58 2.35 -8.90 7.01
N SER A 59 3.60 -8.86 7.48
CA SER A 59 3.96 -8.26 8.76
C SER A 59 5.05 -7.21 8.58
N SER A 60 4.74 -5.96 8.90
CA SER A 60 5.75 -4.92 9.09
C SER A 60 6.01 -4.78 10.59
N VAL A 61 7.23 -5.10 11.01
CA VAL A 61 7.65 -4.87 12.39
C VAL A 61 8.12 -3.42 12.47
N SER A 62 7.22 -2.51 12.83
CA SER A 62 7.60 -1.14 13.18
C SER A 62 8.12 -1.12 14.60
N ARG A 63 9.45 -1.05 14.76
CA ARG A 63 10.06 -0.77 16.06
C ARG A 63 10.06 0.73 16.25
N GLN A 64 9.01 1.25 16.91
CA GLN A 64 9.11 2.56 17.52
C GLN A 64 10.10 2.44 18.68
N PHE A 65 11.35 2.85 18.44
CA PHE A 65 12.24 3.15 19.55
C PHE A 65 11.56 4.27 20.35
N PRO A 66 11.34 4.12 21.66
CA PRO A 66 10.88 5.24 22.44
C PRO A 66 11.92 6.34 22.26
N SER A 67 11.50 7.51 21.78
CA SER A 67 12.26 8.75 21.84
C SER A 67 12.37 9.17 23.31
N LYS A 68 13.08 8.34 24.10
CA LYS A 68 13.57 8.70 25.42
C LYS A 68 14.87 9.46 25.17
N GLU A 69 14.70 10.71 24.79
CA GLU A 69 15.63 11.77 25.17
C GLU A 69 15.55 11.90 26.70
N TYR A 70 16.07 10.90 27.42
CA TYR A 70 16.47 11.15 28.79
C TYR A 70 17.68 12.06 28.69
N GLY A 71 17.46 13.35 28.98
CA GLY A 71 18.53 14.32 29.12
C GLY A 71 19.59 13.76 30.06
N ILE A 72 20.71 13.33 29.47
CA ILE A 72 21.90 12.98 30.23
C ILE A 72 22.53 14.32 30.65
N ASN A 73 22.03 14.91 31.74
CA ASN A 73 22.82 15.86 32.50
C ASN A 73 23.87 15.08 33.30
N VAL A 74 24.92 14.61 32.62
CA VAL A 74 26.15 14.23 33.31
C VAL A 74 26.87 15.51 33.69
N ASN A 75 26.53 16.04 34.87
CA ASN A 75 27.46 16.87 35.62
C ASN A 75 28.69 16.00 35.91
N PHE A 76 29.78 16.21 35.17
CA PHE A 76 31.08 15.69 35.52
C PHE A 76 31.58 16.40 36.79
N ALA A 77 31.03 15.99 37.93
CA ALA A 77 31.58 16.29 39.24
C ALA A 77 32.18 14.98 39.78
N THR A 78 33.49 14.85 39.53
CA THR A 78 34.48 14.11 40.31
C THR A 78 33.96 13.24 41.47
N GLY A 79 34.03 11.92 41.31
CA GLY A 79 33.81 10.97 42.39
C GLY A 79 34.42 9.61 42.07
N ARG A 80 35.66 9.41 42.55
CA ARG A 80 36.49 8.19 42.49
C ARG A 80 35.70 6.88 42.45
N ALA A 81 35.98 6.06 41.44
CA ALA A 81 35.82 4.61 41.52
C ALA A 81 36.93 4.06 42.43
N VAL A 82 36.55 3.36 43.49
CA VAL A 82 37.40 2.41 44.21
C VAL A 82 36.65 1.08 44.20
N LEU A 83 37.41 0.03 43.92
CA LEU A 83 37.05 -1.38 43.70
C LEU A 83 35.92 -1.93 44.59
#